data_AF-F4MPX7-F1
#
_entry.id   AF-F4MPX7-F1
#
_cell.length_a   1.000
_cell.length_b   1.000
_cell.length_c   1.000
_cell.angle_alpha   90.00
_cell.angle_beta   90.00
_cell.angle_gamma   90.00
#
_symmetry.space_group_name_H-M   'P 1'
#
loop_
_entity.id
_entity.type
_entity.pdbx_description
1 polymer ?
#
loop_
_entity_poly.entity_id
_entity_poly.type
_entity_poly.pdbx_seq_one_letter_code
_entity_poly.pdbx_strand_id
1 'polypeptide(L)'
;MYIDIEKNSKGNLKIESKVINRLVENVILSMTKISDPKNVSSSIYVLDENQLHILATIKIGDEKLQDLNINEDKIFKAIDKTINQTISMKPKNINISYIR
;
A
#
# COMPACT_ATOMS: atom_id res chain seq x y z
N MET A 1 0.48 -15.36 11.77
CA MET A 1 1.29 -14.17 11.40
C MET A 1 1.01 -13.12 12.45
N TYR A 2 1.96 -12.88 13.36
CA TYR A 2 1.82 -11.86 14.39
C TYR A 2 2.46 -10.58 13.86
N ILE A 3 1.71 -9.47 13.86
CA ILE A 3 2.29 -8.14 13.71
C ILE A 3 2.55 -7.69 15.14
N ASP A 4 3.82 -7.61 15.53
CA ASP A 4 4.18 -7.07 16.83
C ASP A 4 3.97 -5.55 16.78
N ILE A 5 3.07 -5.06 17.62
CA ILE A 5 2.76 -3.64 17.75
C ILE A 5 3.35 -3.20 19.09
N GLU A 6 4.65 -2.91 19.10
CA GLU A 6 5.30 -2.42 20.32
C GLU A 6 4.87 -0.97 20.59
N LYS A 7 4.31 -0.75 21.78
CA LYS A 7 4.23 0.59 22.37
C LYS A 7 5.64 0.99 22.79
N ASN A 8 6.13 2.13 22.32
CA ASN A 8 7.39 2.66 22.83
C ASN A 8 7.26 3.03 24.33
N SER A 9 8.36 3.36 24.99
CA SER A 9 8.39 3.76 26.41
C SER A 9 7.49 4.96 26.76
N LYS A 10 6.92 5.65 25.77
CA LYS A 10 5.96 6.76 25.90
C LYS A 10 4.52 6.36 25.54
N GLY A 11 4.26 5.10 25.20
CA GLY A 11 2.94 4.58 24.83
C GLY A 11 2.54 4.75 23.36
N ASN A 12 3.44 5.23 22.48
CA ASN A 12 3.14 5.45 21.07
C ASN A 12 3.32 4.18 20.24
N LEU A 13 2.44 3.99 19.26
CA LEU A 13 2.54 2.92 18.27
C LEU A 13 3.73 3.19 17.34
N LYS A 14 4.73 2.30 17.32
CA LYS A 14 5.73 2.27 16.24
C LYS A 14 5.32 1.21 15.23
N ILE A 15 5.02 1.65 14.01
CA ILE A 15 4.70 0.76 12.90
C ILE A 15 5.87 0.79 11.93
N GLU A 16 6.42 -0.37 11.60
CA GLU A 16 7.43 -0.47 10.55
C GLU A 16 6.81 -0.16 9.18
N SER A 17 7.54 0.58 8.33
CA SER A 17 7.11 0.89 6.96
C SER A 17 6.74 -0.39 6.18
N LYS A 18 7.43 -1.50 6.43
CA LYS A 18 7.14 -2.81 5.84
C LYS A 18 5.72 -3.32 6.12
N VAL A 19 5.13 -2.98 7.26
CA VAL A 19 3.73 -3.34 7.57
C VAL A 19 2.78 -2.54 6.68
N ILE A 20 3.04 -1.24 6.52
CA ILE A 20 2.27 -0.37 5.63
C ILE A 20 2.40 -0.84 4.18
N ASN A 21 3.61 -1.21 3.74
CA ASN A 21 3.83 -1.77 2.41
C ASN A 21 2.93 -2.99 2.15
N ARG A 22 2.92 -3.94 3.08
CA ARG A 22 2.10 -5.15 2.99
C ARG A 22 0.60 -4.84 2.97
N LEU A 23 0.14 -3.83 3.72
CA LEU A 23 -1.26 -3.41 3.68
C LEU A 23 -1.63 -2.90 2.28
N VAL A 24 -0.80 -2.05 1.69
CA VAL A 24 -1.01 -1.51 0.34
C VAL A 24 -0.97 -2.62 -0.71
N GLU A 25 0.05 -3.48 -0.67
CA GLU A 25 0.21 -4.62 -1.59
C GLU A 25 -1.00 -5.56 -1.53
N ASN A 26 -1.47 -5.91 -0.33
CA ASN A 26 -2.65 -6.76 -0.17
C ASN A 26 -3.93 -6.12 -0.70
N VAL A 27 -4.11 -4.81 -0.49
CA VAL A 27 -5.26 -4.09 -1.06
C VAL A 27 -5.24 -4.19 -2.59
N ILE A 28 -4.10 -3.91 -3.22
CA ILE A 28 -3.96 -4.00 -4.68
C ILE A 28 -4.23 -5.43 -5.17
N LEU A 29 -3.63 -6.43 -4.55
CA LEU A 29 -3.84 -7.84 -4.92
C LEU A 29 -5.30 -8.29 -4.76
N SER A 30 -5.99 -7.82 -3.73
CA SER A 30 -7.40 -8.16 -3.49
C SER A 30 -8.38 -7.50 -4.49
N MET A 31 -7.95 -6.44 -5.18
CA MET A 31 -8.79 -5.63 -6.06
C MET A 31 -8.47 -5.81 -7.54
N THR A 32 -7.37 -6.48 -7.85
CA THR A 32 -6.89 -6.70 -9.21
C THR A 32 -6.85 -8.20 -9.52
N LYS A 33 -6.66 -8.55 -10.79
CA LYS A 33 -6.47 -9.95 -11.21
C LYS A 33 -5.00 -10.39 -11.19
N ILE A 34 -4.14 -9.64 -10.53
CA ILE A 34 -2.70 -9.95 -10.45
C ILE A 34 -2.54 -11.23 -9.62
N SER A 35 -2.05 -12.28 -10.28
CA SER A 35 -1.96 -13.63 -9.70
C SER A 35 -0.70 -13.85 -8.87
N ASP A 36 0.44 -13.26 -9.27
CA ASP A 36 1.70 -13.34 -8.53
C ASP A 36 1.90 -12.10 -7.64
N PRO A 37 1.89 -12.25 -6.29
CA PRO A 37 2.18 -11.16 -5.37
C PRO A 37 3.51 -10.45 -5.62
N LYS A 38 4.51 -11.13 -6.22
CA LYS A 38 5.81 -10.52 -6.54
C LYS A 38 5.71 -9.42 -7.60
N ASN A 39 4.60 -9.39 -8.36
CA ASN A 39 4.34 -8.34 -9.33
C ASN A 39 3.78 -7.07 -8.70
N VAL A 40 3.53 -7.05 -7.39
CA VAL A 40 3.13 -5.84 -6.68
C VAL A 40 4.17 -5.53 -5.62
N SER A 41 4.69 -4.31 -5.65
CA SER A 41 5.56 -3.81 -4.60
C SER A 41 5.11 -2.41 -4.22
N SER A 42 5.35 -2.03 -2.97
CA SER A 42 5.05 -0.68 -2.52
C SER A 42 6.22 -0.10 -1.74
N SER A 43 6.38 1.21 -1.88
CA SER A 43 7.35 2.02 -1.15
C SER A 43 6.60 3.15 -0.46
N ILE A 44 6.91 3.31 0.81
CA ILE A 44 6.26 4.29 1.68
C ILE A 44 7.29 5.31 2.09
N TYR A 45 6.97 6.57 1.86
CA TYR A 45 7.80 7.71 2.22
C TYR A 45 7.02 8.55 3.23
N VAL A 46 7.62 8.78 4.39
CA VAL A 46 7.14 9.77 5.34
C VAL A 46 8.02 11.00 5.15
N LEU A 47 7.44 12.05 4.57
CA LEU A 47 8.13 13.32 4.36
C LEU A 47 7.95 14.22 5.59
N ASP A 48 8.65 15.36 5.59
CA ASP A 48 8.55 16.37 6.64
C ASP A 48 7.08 16.71 6.95
N GLU A 49 6.80 17.00 8.22
CA GLU A 49 5.44 17.15 8.79
C GLU A 49 4.61 15.86 8.94
N ASN A 50 5.25 14.69 8.95
CA ASN A 50 4.59 13.39 9.20
C ASN A 50 3.53 13.05 8.14
N GLN A 51 3.74 13.52 6.90
CA GLN A 51 2.86 13.27 5.77
C GLN A 51 3.20 11.94 5.11
N LEU A 52 2.20 11.07 4.96
CA LEU A 52 2.37 9.75 4.35
C LEU A 52 2.21 9.81 2.84
N HIS A 53 3.26 9.44 2.12
CA HIS A 53 3.26 9.29 0.66
C HIS A 53 3.45 7.82 0.30
N ILE A 54 2.59 7.34 -0.60
CA ILE A 54 2.57 5.95 -1.04
C ILE A 54 2.90 5.91 -2.52
N LEU A 55 3.91 5.12 -2.87
CA LEU A 55 4.21 4.72 -4.25
C LEU A 55 4.02 3.22 -4.36
N ALA A 56 3.02 2.78 -5.11
CA ALA A 56 2.84 1.40 -5.47
C ALA A 56 3.36 1.17 -6.90
N THR A 57 4.13 0.11 -7.09
CA THR A 57 4.66 -0.30 -8.38
C THR A 57 4.08 -1.65 -8.74
N ILE A 58 3.39 -1.71 -9.87
CA ILE A 58 2.81 -2.92 -10.44
C ILE A 58 3.64 -3.33 -11.65
N LYS A 59 4.21 -4.52 -11.58
CA LYS A 59 4.85 -5.17 -12.72
C LYS A 59 3.78 -5.84 -13.59
N ILE A 60 3.74 -5.42 -14.84
CA ILE A 60 2.88 -5.96 -15.88
C ILE A 60 3.78 -6.83 -16.74
N GLY A 61 3.63 -8.15 -16.64
CA GLY A 61 4.35 -9.09 -17.51
C GLY A 61 3.82 -9.03 -18.94
N ASP A 62 3.63 -10.20 -19.57
CA ASP A 62 3.08 -10.28 -20.92
C ASP A 62 1.56 -9.99 -20.98
N GLU A 63 0.91 -9.83 -19.83
CA GLU A 63 -0.51 -9.50 -19.71
C GLU A 63 -0.77 -8.04 -20.11
N LYS A 64 -1.94 -7.75 -20.69
CA LYS A 64 -2.33 -6.36 -20.94
C LYS A 64 -2.87 -5.75 -19.66
N LEU A 65 -2.61 -4.46 -19.47
CA LEU A 65 -3.12 -3.67 -18.33
C LEU A 65 -4.66 -3.75 -18.20
N GLN A 66 -5.35 -3.89 -19.33
CA GLN A 66 -6.81 -4.06 -19.41
C GLN A 66 -7.29 -5.39 -18.82
N ASP A 67 -6.49 -6.45 -18.94
CA ASP A 67 -6.83 -7.80 -18.46
C ASP A 67 -6.71 -7.90 -16.93
N LEU A 68 -5.90 -7.04 -16.33
CA LEU A 68 -5.65 -6.97 -14.89
C LEU A 68 -6.80 -6.34 -14.07
N ASN A 69 -7.82 -5.79 -14.73
CA ASN A 69 -8.98 -5.14 -14.12
C ASN A 69 -8.60 -4.03 -13.11
N ILE A 70 -7.59 -3.24 -13.44
CA ILE A 70 -7.08 -2.19 -12.56
C ILE A 70 -8.00 -0.97 -12.65
N ASN A 71 -8.65 -0.65 -11.53
CA ASN A 71 -9.43 0.58 -11.35
C ASN A 71 -8.77 1.43 -10.26
N GLU A 72 -7.95 2.40 -10.68
CA GLU A 72 -7.14 3.22 -9.78
C GLU A 72 -7.97 3.95 -8.74
N ASP A 73 -9.10 4.57 -9.12
CA ASP A 73 -9.97 5.28 -8.19
C ASP A 73 -10.49 4.38 -7.05
N LYS A 74 -10.86 3.14 -7.39
CA LYS A 74 -11.30 2.17 -6.38
C LYS A 74 -10.13 1.75 -5.49
N ILE A 75 -8.96 1.52 -6.08
CA ILE A 75 -7.75 1.14 -5.33
C ILE A 75 -7.32 2.27 -4.39
N PHE A 76 -7.31 3.52 -4.84
CA PHE A 76 -6.98 4.68 -4.01
C PHE A 76 -7.91 4.80 -2.81
N LYS A 77 -9.23 4.68 -3.03
CA LYS A 77 -10.22 4.71 -1.94
C LYS A 77 -10.03 3.56 -0.96
N ALA A 78 -9.69 2.38 -1.45
CA ALA A 78 -9.46 1.21 -0.60
C ALA A 78 -8.16 1.35 0.21
N ILE A 79 -7.08 1.84 -0.39
CA ILE A 79 -5.82 2.12 0.31
C ILE A 79 -6.07 3.18 1.38
N ASP A 80 -6.68 4.32 1.04
CA ASP A 80 -7.00 5.39 1.99
C ASP A 80 -7.80 4.86 3.18
N LYS A 81 -8.86 4.10 2.91
CA LYS A 81 -9.69 3.48 3.94
C LYS A 81 -8.89 2.50 4.82
N THR A 82 -8.16 1.57 4.22
CA THR A 82 -7.41 0.53 4.95
C THR A 82 -6.32 1.15 5.82
N ILE A 83 -5.55 2.11 5.29
CA ILE A 83 -4.50 2.78 6.05
C ILE A 83 -5.10 3.59 7.20
N ASN A 84 -6.14 4.39 6.94
CA ASN A 84 -6.78 5.19 7.98
C ASN A 84 -7.37 4.30 9.10
N GLN A 85 -8.01 3.18 8.74
CA GLN A 85 -8.57 2.24 9.72
C GLN A 85 -7.51 1.49 10.51
N THR A 86 -6.37 1.17 9.90
CA THR A 86 -5.35 0.31 10.54
C THR A 86 -4.40 1.11 11.40
N ILE A 87 -3.99 2.30 10.94
CA ILE A 87 -2.91 3.07 11.55
C ILE A 87 -3.32 4.51 11.92
N SER A 88 -4.60 4.86 11.76
CA SER A 88 -5.14 6.19 12.09
C SER A 88 -4.41 7.34 11.41
N MET A 89 -3.93 7.10 10.18
CA MET A 89 -3.24 8.10 9.37
C MET A 89 -3.84 8.16 7.98
N LYS A 90 -3.92 9.37 7.41
CA LYS A 90 -4.42 9.58 6.05
C LYS A 90 -3.25 9.76 5.08
N PRO A 91 -3.14 8.94 4.02
CA PRO A 91 -2.21 9.20 2.93
C PRO A 91 -2.43 10.58 2.34
N LYS A 92 -1.36 11.37 2.21
CA LYS A 92 -1.39 12.66 1.52
C LYS A 92 -1.43 12.47 0.01
N ASN A 93 -0.68 11.47 -0.47
CA ASN A 93 -0.62 11.12 -1.88
C ASN A 93 -0.47 9.60 -2.04
N ILE A 94 -1.12 9.05 -3.07
CA ILE A 94 -1.02 7.65 -3.49
C ILE A 94 -0.78 7.68 -4.99
N ASN A 95 0.36 7.13 -5.42
CA ASN A 95 0.67 6.96 -6.84
C ASN A 95 0.78 5.47 -7.16
N ILE A 96 0.26 5.07 -8.31
CA ILE A 96 0.47 3.74 -8.88
C ILE A 96 1.30 3.92 -10.15
N SER A 97 2.42 3.21 -10.22
CA SER A 97 3.31 3.16 -11.37
C SER A 97 3.29 1.76 -11.97
N TYR A 98 3.39 1.69 -13.29
CA TYR A 98 3.41 0.43 -14.03
C TYR A 98 4.77 0.23 -14.67
N ILE A 99 5.36 -0.94 -14.45
CA ILE A 99 6.62 -1.34 -15.09
C ILE A 99 6.38 -2.61 -15.90
N ARG A 100 7.07 -2.77 -17.03
CA ARG A 100 7.12 -4.03 -17.78
C ARG A 100 8.29 -4.88 -17.28
#